data_AF-A0A5K1GQR3-F1
#
_entry.id   AF-A0A5K1GQR3-F1
#
_cell.length_a   1.000
_cell.length_b   1.000
_cell.length_c   1.000
_cell.angle_alpha   90.00
_cell.angle_beta   90.00
_cell.angle_gamma   90.00
#
_symmetry.space_group_name_H-M   'P 1'
#
loop_
_entity.id
_entity.type
_entity.pdbx_description
1 polymer ?
#
loop_
_entity_poly.entity_id
_entity_poly.type
_entity_poly.pdbx_seq_one_letter_code
_entity_poly.pdbx_strand_id
1 'polypeptide(L)' 'DSKLTRLLRDSLGGRTKTCIIATVSPSVHCLEETLSTLDYAHRAKNIKNRPE' A
#
# COMPACT_ATOMS: atom_id res chain seq x y z
N ASP A 1 8.41 14.46 -1.92
CA ASP A 1 7.94 13.85 -3.18
C ASP A 1 9.05 13.01 -3.82
N SER A 2 8.84 11.70 -3.92
CA SER A 2 9.73 10.81 -4.69
C SER A 2 9.22 10.67 -6.12
N LYS A 3 10.12 10.40 -7.08
CA LYS A 3 9.73 10.08 -8.47
C LYS A 3 8.77 8.88 -8.53
N LEU A 4 8.93 7.91 -7.63
CA LEU A 4 8.07 6.74 -7.52
C LEU A 4 6.65 7.11 -7.07
N THR A 5 6.51 7.96 -6.05
CA THR A 5 5.20 8.41 -5.57
C THR A 5 4.48 9.28 -6.59
N ARG A 6 5.22 9.96 -7.48
CA ARG A 6 4.64 10.73 -8.59
C ARG A 6 4.03 9.83 -9.68
N LEU A 7 4.64 8.68 -9.95
CA LEU A 7 4.09 7.68 -10.88
C LEU A 7 2.83 7.00 -10.31
N LEU A 8 2.77 6.80 -8.99
CA LEU A 8 1.67 6.10 -8.33
C LEU A 8 0.48 7.00 -7.94
N ARG A 9 0.50 8.31 -8.26
CA ARG A 9 -0.59 9.24 -7.89
C ARG A 9 -1.95 8.79 -8.40
N ASP A 10 -2.00 8.30 -9.65
CA ASP A 10 -3.26 7.84 -10.24
C ASP A 10 -3.76 6.51 -9.66
N SER A 11 -2.88 5.78 -8.97
CA SER A 11 -3.18 4.52 -8.28
C SER A 11 -3.57 4.71 -6.81
N LEU A 12 -3.16 5.80 -6.18
CA LEU A 12 -3.40 6.08 -4.76
C LEU A 12 -4.26 7.34 -4.61
N GLY A 13 -5.58 7.20 -4.80
CA GLY A 13 -6.57 8.28 -4.74
C GLY A 13 -6.97 8.85 -6.11
N GLY A 14 -6.57 8.17 -7.19
CA GLY A 14 -6.84 8.58 -8.56
C GLY A 14 -7.91 7.76 -9.27
N ARG A 15 -7.71 7.54 -10.57
CA ARG A 15 -8.72 6.98 -11.49
C ARG A 15 -8.46 5.53 -11.92
N THR A 16 -7.60 4.82 -11.21
CA THR A 16 -7.29 3.42 -11.55
C THR A 16 -7.78 2.46 -10.48
N LYS A 17 -8.15 1.23 -10.88
CA LYS A 17 -8.33 0.13 -9.93
C LYS A 17 -6.95 -0.31 -9.48
N THR A 18 -6.70 -0.30 -8.18
CA THR A 18 -5.38 -0.57 -7.62
C THR A 18 -5.47 -1.66 -6.57
N CYS A 19 -4.56 -2.62 -6.65
CA CYS A 19 -4.36 -3.66 -5.66
C CYS A 19 -2.97 -3.51 -5.06
N ILE A 20 -2.87 -3.70 -3.75
CA ILE A 20 -1.59 -3.74 -3.02
C ILE A 20 -1.40 -5.15 -2.48
N ILE A 21 -0.22 -5.73 -2.71
CA ILE A 21 0.16 -7.04 -2.20
C ILE A 21 1.16 -6.81 -1.07
N ALA A 22 0.79 -7.16 0.16
CA ALA A 22 1.66 -7.08 1.32
C ALA A 22 2.39 -8.40 1.51
N THR A 23 3.70 -8.42 1.22
CA THR A 23 4.55 -9.58 1.43
C THR A 23 5.17 -9.52 2.82
N VAL A 24 4.84 -10.47 3.69
CA VAL A 24 5.33 -10.52 5.08
C VAL A 24 6.00 -11.85 5.38
N SER A 25 6.94 -11.84 6.33
CA SER A 25 7.63 -13.03 6.81
C SER A 25 6.96 -13.54 8.10
N PRO A 26 6.75 -14.87 8.24
CA PRO A 26 6.21 -15.45 9.48
C PRO A 26 7.24 -15.53 10.61
N SER A 27 8.49 -15.13 10.38
CA SER A 27 9.55 -15.18 11.38
C SER A 27 9.31 -14.17 12.51
N VAL A 28 9.55 -14.59 13.76
CA VAL A 28 9.46 -13.71 14.94
C VAL A 28 10.41 -12.52 14.84
N HIS A 29 11.58 -12.69 14.22
CA HIS A 29 12.54 -11.60 14.03
C HIS A 29 12.02 -10.48 13.12
N CYS A 30 11.00 -10.77 12.31
CA CYS A 30 10.38 -9.80 11.39
C CYS A 30 9.06 -9.25 11.93
N LEU A 31 8.68 -9.54 13.19
CA LEU A 31 7.35 -9.20 13.71
C LEU A 31 7.05 -7.69 13.63
N GLU A 32 8.02 -6.84 13.99
CA GLU A 32 7.87 -5.38 13.95
C GLU A 32 7.66 -4.85 12.53
N GLU A 33 8.48 -5.31 11.58
CA GLU A 33 8.36 -4.95 10.16
C GLU A 33 7.07 -5.50 9.53
N THR A 34 6.66 -6.70 9.92
CA THR A 34 5.40 -7.31 9.51
C THR A 34 4.21 -6.48 10.00
N LEU A 35 4.21 -6.07 11.27
CA LEU A 35 3.16 -5.19 11.82
C LEU A 35 3.10 -3.86 11.07
N SER A 36 4.26 -3.23 10.82
CA SER A 36 4.34 -1.97 10.08
C SER A 36 3.81 -2.11 8.64
N THR A 37 4.14 -3.23 7.98
CA THR A 37 3.66 -3.54 6.62
C THR A 37 2.14 -3.76 6.60
N LEU A 38 1.60 -4.49 7.58
CA LEU A 38 0.16 -4.74 7.73
C LEU A 38 -0.61 -3.46 8.04
N ASP A 39 -0.07 -2.60 8.91
CA ASP A 39 -0.65 -1.29 9.22
C ASP A 39 -0.76 -0.42 7.98
N TYR A 40 0.30 -0.38 7.16
CA TYR A 40 0.28 0.34 5.89
C TYR A 40 -0.77 -0.24 4.94
N ALA A 41 -0.81 -1.57 4.78
CA ALA A 41 -1.79 -2.24 3.92
C ALA A 41 -3.24 -1.97 4.38
N HIS A 42 -3.47 -1.97 5.69
CA HIS A 42 -4.77 -1.67 6.28
C HIS A 42 -5.21 -0.23 6.00
N ARG A 43 -4.30 0.74 6.17
CA ARG A 43 -4.59 2.14 5.81
C ARG A 43 -4.84 2.31 4.32
N ALA A 44 -4.03 1.64 3.49
CA ALA A 44 -4.14 1.74 2.04
C ALA A 44 -5.44 1.14 1.49
N LYS A 45 -6.01 0.14 2.16
CA LYS A 45 -7.36 -0.39 1.86
C LYS A 45 -8.45 0.68 1.91
N ASN A 46 -8.30 1.70 2.73
CA ASN A 46 -9.28 2.78 2.86
C ASN A 46 -9.13 3.89 1.80
N ILE A 47 -8.12 3.80 0.93
CA ILE A 47 -7.94 4.75 -0.17
C ILE A 47 -9.08 4.55 -1.18
N LYS A 48 -9.85 5.62 -1.40
CA LYS A 48 -10.95 5.62 -2.36
C LYS A 48 -10.46 6.10 -3.72
N ASN A 49 -10.41 5.18 -4.69
CA ASN A 49 -10.19 5.52 -6.09
C ASN A 49 -11.54 5.75 -6.79
N ARG A 50 -11.52 6.52 -7.88
CA ARG A 50 -12.67 6.75 -8.77
C ARG A 50 -12.34 6.22 -10.16
N PRO A 51 -12.37 4.89 -10.36
CA PRO A 51 -12.04 4.30 -11.65
C PRO A 51 -13.02 4.77 -12.73
N GLU A 52 -12.48 5.16 -13.90
CA GLU A 52 -13.24 5.44 -15.12
C GLU A 52 -13.66 4.15 -15.84
#